data_AF-A0A8E2AQM4-F1
#
_entry.id   AF-A0A8E2AQM4-F1
#
_cell.length_a   1.000
_cell.length_b   1.000
_cell.length_c   1.000
_cell.angle_alpha   90.00
_cell.angle_beta   90.00
_cell.angle_gamma   90.00
#
_symmetry.space_group_name_H-M   'P 1'
#
loop_
_entity.id
_entity.type
_entity.pdbx_description
1 polymer ?
#
loop_
_entity_poly.entity_id
_entity_poly.type
_entity_poly.pdbx_seq_one_letter_code
_entity_poly.pdbx_strand_id
1 'polypeptide(L)'
;MKSITPNSRRALKHPAIHHSSSLSIAMGFKCDDFKVITTYSLQNPRCLEKFQQKALDMWPVFALYEDSWPLNIWIHYYLKVTSRRHRRSLACRARPYHSHSLSTLISNIKWSGNHRGSSTVHLCDMPHFVTVCGFLHKLRLVHLLPKFYNAGIEDGTCIRVLSELTDPAQISLFLNQRMHVSTNETQALVSGLMKMRM
;
A
#
# COMPACT_ATOMS: atom_id res chain seq x y z
N MET A 1 -25.13 -15.57 -52.44
CA MET A 1 -25.12 -15.94 -51.00
C MET A 1 -23.74 -15.60 -50.46
N LYS A 2 -23.61 -14.58 -49.59
CA LYS A 2 -22.33 -14.12 -49.03
C LYS A 2 -22.16 -14.71 -47.63
N SER A 3 -21.10 -15.49 -47.41
CA SER A 3 -20.78 -16.12 -46.14
C SER A 3 -20.29 -15.09 -45.12
N ILE A 4 -20.99 -14.98 -44.00
CA ILE A 4 -20.58 -14.18 -42.84
C ILE A 4 -19.67 -15.05 -41.98
N THR A 5 -18.41 -14.66 -41.83
CA THR A 5 -17.46 -15.29 -40.91
C THR A 5 -17.71 -14.82 -39.47
N PRO A 6 -17.74 -15.70 -38.45
CA PRO A 6 -17.99 -15.32 -37.08
C PRO A 6 -16.76 -14.71 -36.40
N ASN A 7 -17.01 -13.56 -35.77
CA ASN A 7 -16.23 -12.76 -34.85
C ASN A 7 -15.06 -13.45 -34.11
N SER A 8 -13.85 -12.95 -34.42
CA SER A 8 -12.66 -13.06 -33.58
C SER A 8 -12.83 -12.20 -32.32
N ARG A 9 -13.19 -12.82 -31.20
CA ARG A 9 -13.14 -12.18 -29.87
C ARG A 9 -11.68 -11.97 -29.47
N ARG A 10 -11.09 -10.84 -29.88
CA ARG A 10 -9.83 -10.36 -29.29
C ARG A 10 -10.08 -10.03 -27.83
N ALA A 11 -9.48 -10.81 -26.94
CA ALA A 11 -9.39 -10.49 -25.52
C ALA A 11 -8.72 -9.11 -25.37
N LEU A 12 -9.50 -8.13 -24.91
CA LEU A 12 -8.99 -6.83 -24.48
C LEU A 12 -8.03 -7.09 -23.31
N LYS A 13 -6.73 -6.97 -23.57
CA LYS A 13 -5.71 -6.94 -22.51
C LYS A 13 -5.97 -5.69 -21.67
N HIS A 14 -6.55 -5.87 -20.49
CA HIS A 14 -6.63 -4.79 -19.52
C HIS A 14 -5.20 -4.37 -19.14
N PRO A 15 -4.83 -3.09 -19.30
CA PRO A 15 -3.54 -2.61 -18.81
C PRO A 15 -3.51 -2.78 -17.29
N ALA A 16 -2.37 -3.28 -16.78
CA ALA A 16 -2.14 -3.44 -15.36
C ALA A 16 -2.42 -2.12 -14.62
N ILE A 17 -3.27 -2.18 -13.60
CA ILE A 17 -3.67 -1.01 -12.82
C ILE A 17 -2.47 -0.60 -11.95
N HIS A 18 -1.70 0.39 -12.41
CA HIS A 18 -0.59 0.96 -11.65
C HIS A 18 -1.10 1.79 -10.44
N HIS A 19 -0.53 1.54 -9.25
CA HIS A 19 -0.92 2.14 -7.97
C HIS A 19 -0.99 3.69 -7.99
N SER A 20 -1.92 4.26 -7.19
CA SER A 20 -2.36 5.67 -7.27
C SER A 20 -1.30 6.76 -7.07
N SER A 21 -0.10 6.44 -6.59
CA SER A 21 1.02 7.40 -6.54
C SER A 21 1.63 7.64 -7.93
N SER A 22 1.59 6.62 -8.78
CA SER A 22 2.06 6.69 -10.17
C SER A 22 1.08 7.49 -11.03
N LEU A 23 -0.23 7.40 -10.78
CA LEU A 23 -1.25 8.08 -11.59
C LEU A 23 -1.16 9.61 -11.52
N SER A 24 -0.92 10.19 -10.35
CA SER A 24 -0.70 11.65 -10.23
C SER A 24 0.54 12.13 -11.00
N ILE A 25 1.59 11.31 -11.04
CA ILE A 25 2.84 11.61 -11.75
C ILE A 25 2.66 11.40 -13.27
N ALA A 26 2.03 10.29 -13.67
CA ALA A 26 1.73 9.95 -15.06
C ALA A 26 0.77 10.96 -15.71
N MET A 27 -0.20 11.47 -14.93
CA MET A 27 -1.09 12.52 -15.38
C MET A 27 -0.43 13.90 -15.43
N GLY A 28 0.83 14.07 -15.00
CA GLY A 28 1.56 15.35 -15.06
C GLY A 28 0.80 16.55 -14.49
N PHE A 29 -0.13 16.34 -13.55
CA PHE A 29 -0.86 17.42 -12.90
C PHE A 29 0.01 17.98 -11.77
N LYS A 30 0.45 19.22 -11.92
CA LYS A 30 0.99 19.96 -10.78
C LYS A 30 -0.16 20.23 -9.81
N CYS A 31 0.07 19.95 -8.53
CA CYS A 31 -0.93 19.98 -7.47
C CYS A 31 -1.55 21.38 -7.24
N ASP A 32 -1.00 22.42 -7.85
CA ASP A 32 -1.40 23.81 -7.61
C ASP A 32 -2.74 24.17 -8.27
N ASP A 33 -3.11 23.51 -9.37
CA ASP A 33 -4.39 23.73 -10.05
C ASP A 33 -5.54 22.93 -9.45
N PHE A 34 -5.26 21.90 -8.65
CA PHE A 34 -6.27 20.94 -8.19
C PHE A 34 -6.07 20.61 -6.72
N LYS A 35 -6.94 21.14 -5.85
CA LYS A 35 -6.90 20.87 -4.42
C LYS A 35 -7.35 19.43 -4.17
N VAL A 36 -6.38 18.53 -4.10
CA VAL A 36 -6.56 17.10 -3.79
C VAL A 36 -7.35 16.86 -2.49
N ILE A 37 -7.41 17.86 -1.60
CA ILE A 37 -8.03 17.76 -0.27
C ILE A 37 -9.55 17.98 -0.31
N THR A 38 -10.07 18.73 -1.28
CA THR A 38 -11.49 19.12 -1.34
C THR A 38 -12.37 18.03 -1.95
N THR A 39 -13.62 17.93 -1.47
CA THR A 39 -14.63 17.03 -2.05
C THR A 39 -14.94 17.45 -3.49
N TYR A 40 -15.41 16.51 -4.32
CA TYR A 40 -15.70 16.75 -5.74
C TYR A 40 -16.57 17.99 -5.97
N SER A 41 -17.64 18.14 -5.18
CA SER A 41 -18.58 19.28 -5.24
C SER A 41 -17.97 20.64 -4.86
N LEU A 42 -16.81 20.65 -4.21
CA LEU A 42 -16.09 21.86 -3.80
C LEU A 42 -14.89 22.17 -4.71
N GLN A 43 -14.66 21.37 -5.75
CA GLN A 43 -13.61 21.65 -6.72
C GLN A 43 -13.98 22.86 -7.57
N ASN A 44 -12.97 23.66 -7.95
CA ASN A 44 -13.18 24.72 -8.92
C ASN A 44 -13.65 24.10 -10.25
N PRO A 45 -14.80 24.51 -10.81
CA PRO A 45 -15.34 23.93 -12.04
C PRO A 45 -14.35 23.96 -13.21
N ARG A 46 -13.59 25.05 -13.37
CA ARG A 46 -12.59 25.17 -14.45
C ARG A 46 -11.43 24.18 -14.30
N CYS A 47 -11.04 23.88 -13.07
CA CYS A 47 -9.98 22.91 -12.80
C CYS A 47 -10.48 21.47 -13.01
N LEU A 48 -11.75 21.22 -12.67
CA LEU A 48 -12.41 19.95 -12.90
C LEU A 48 -12.55 19.64 -14.40
N GLU A 49 -12.92 20.64 -15.20
CA GLU A 49 -13.01 20.53 -16.66
C GLU A 49 -11.65 20.21 -17.30
N LYS A 50 -10.58 20.91 -16.89
CA LYS A 50 -9.21 20.57 -17.31
C LYS A 50 -8.82 19.14 -16.91
N PHE A 51 -9.22 18.70 -15.72
CA PHE A 51 -8.98 17.35 -15.23
C PHE A 51 -9.72 16.29 -16.06
N GLN A 52 -10.97 16.55 -16.39
CA GLN A 52 -11.79 15.73 -17.29
C GLN A 52 -11.14 15.62 -18.67
N GLN A 53 -10.76 16.75 -19.28
CA GLN A 53 -10.16 16.76 -20.61
C GLN A 53 -8.87 15.93 -20.64
N LYS A 54 -8.00 16.09 -19.65
CA LYS A 54 -6.75 15.34 -19.61
C LYS A 54 -6.96 13.84 -19.37
N ALA A 55 -7.98 13.48 -18.60
CA ALA A 55 -8.37 12.08 -18.45
C ALA A 55 -8.93 11.49 -19.76
N LEU A 56 -9.68 12.28 -20.54
CA LEU A 56 -10.14 11.90 -21.88
C LEU A 56 -8.96 11.74 -22.86
N ASP A 57 -7.98 12.65 -22.81
CA ASP A 57 -6.79 12.58 -23.67
C ASP A 57 -5.97 11.30 -23.41
N MET A 58 -5.84 10.89 -22.14
CA MET A 58 -5.12 9.66 -21.80
C MET A 58 -5.94 8.39 -21.99
N TRP A 59 -7.26 8.47 -21.81
CA TRP A 59 -8.17 7.34 -21.97
C TRP A 59 -9.36 7.70 -22.85
N PRO A 60 -9.15 7.77 -24.18
CA PRO A 60 -10.21 8.14 -25.14
C PRO A 60 -11.43 7.22 -25.08
N VAL A 61 -11.28 6.01 -24.53
CA VAL A 61 -12.38 5.07 -24.30
C VAL A 61 -13.51 5.66 -23.45
N PHE A 62 -13.22 6.63 -22.59
CA PHE A 62 -14.25 7.30 -21.79
C PHE A 62 -15.19 8.17 -22.64
N ALA A 63 -14.71 8.69 -23.78
CA ALA A 63 -15.52 9.47 -24.71
C ALA A 63 -16.57 8.63 -25.47
N LEU A 64 -16.43 7.30 -25.46
CA LEU A 64 -17.34 6.39 -26.17
C LEU A 64 -18.65 6.12 -25.41
N TYR A 65 -18.74 6.54 -24.15
CA TYR A 65 -19.91 6.30 -23.30
C TYR A 65 -20.80 7.54 -23.27
N GLU A 66 -22.10 7.31 -23.43
CA GLU A 66 -23.14 8.33 -23.24
C GLU A 66 -23.00 8.95 -21.84
N ASP A 67 -23.15 10.28 -21.78
CA ASP A 67 -23.04 11.10 -20.57
C ASP A 67 -21.70 11.06 -19.82
N SER A 68 -20.66 10.46 -20.40
CA SER A 68 -19.34 10.34 -19.76
C SER A 68 -19.41 9.72 -18.36
N TRP A 69 -20.39 8.84 -18.11
CA TRP A 69 -20.62 8.26 -16.79
C TRP A 69 -19.37 7.56 -16.20
N PRO A 70 -18.60 6.76 -16.96
CA PRO A 70 -17.37 6.13 -16.46
C PRO A 70 -16.29 7.14 -16.09
N LEU A 71 -16.19 8.26 -16.84
CA LEU A 71 -15.25 9.33 -16.55
C LEU A 71 -15.56 9.96 -15.20
N ASN A 72 -16.81 10.33 -14.98
CA ASN A 72 -17.24 10.97 -13.73
C ASN A 72 -17.01 10.05 -12.52
N ILE A 73 -17.39 8.77 -12.62
CA ILE A 73 -17.10 7.78 -11.57
C ILE A 73 -15.60 7.70 -11.28
N TRP A 74 -14.79 7.61 -12.33
CA TRP A 74 -13.34 7.50 -12.19
C TRP A 74 -12.76 8.73 -11.48
N ILE A 75 -13.19 9.94 -11.84
CA ILE A 75 -12.73 11.19 -11.19
C ILE A 75 -13.12 11.20 -9.72
N HIS A 76 -14.37 10.85 -9.39
CA HIS A 76 -14.83 10.75 -8.00
C HIS A 76 -13.99 9.77 -7.18
N TYR A 77 -13.73 8.59 -7.73
CA TYR A 77 -12.89 7.57 -7.09
C TYR A 77 -11.46 8.09 -6.88
N TYR A 78 -10.86 8.67 -7.93
CA TYR A 78 -9.51 9.21 -7.90
C TYR A 78 -9.34 10.27 -6.80
N LEU A 79 -10.26 11.25 -6.76
CA LEU A 79 -10.28 12.29 -5.74
C LEU A 79 -10.42 11.73 -4.32
N LYS A 80 -11.31 10.76 -4.12
CA LYS A 80 -11.51 10.12 -2.81
C LYS A 80 -10.24 9.43 -2.32
N VAL A 81 -9.58 8.65 -3.19
CA VAL A 81 -8.36 7.91 -2.86
C VAL A 81 -7.20 8.87 -2.57
N THR A 82 -6.99 9.87 -3.42
CA THR A 82 -5.90 10.85 -3.28
C THR A 82 -6.10 11.73 -2.05
N SER A 83 -7.31 12.23 -1.80
CA SER A 83 -7.66 12.97 -0.57
C SER A 83 -7.39 12.13 0.69
N ARG A 84 -7.79 10.85 0.70
CA ARG A 84 -7.53 9.94 1.84
C ARG A 84 -6.03 9.76 2.07
N ARG A 85 -5.25 9.57 1.01
CA ARG A 85 -3.79 9.43 1.10
C ARG A 85 -3.12 10.70 1.61
N HIS A 86 -3.55 11.86 1.10
CA HIS A 86 -3.05 13.15 1.54
C HIS A 86 -3.34 13.38 3.03
N ARG A 87 -4.58 13.15 3.48
CA ARG A 87 -4.95 13.25 4.90
C ARG A 87 -4.12 12.32 5.79
N ARG A 88 -3.86 11.08 5.35
CA ARG A 88 -2.96 10.16 6.06
C ARG A 88 -1.54 10.72 6.14
N SER A 89 -0.99 11.24 5.05
CA SER A 89 0.34 11.84 5.03
C SER A 89 0.43 13.05 5.95
N LEU A 90 -0.56 13.93 5.92
CA LEU A 90 -0.66 15.06 6.85
C LEU A 90 -0.77 14.58 8.30
N ALA A 91 -1.60 13.57 8.60
CA ALA A 91 -1.71 13.02 9.95
C ALA A 91 -0.37 12.42 10.43
N CYS A 92 0.40 11.78 9.54
CA CYS A 92 1.74 11.30 9.88
C CYS A 92 2.73 12.45 10.15
N ARG A 93 2.59 13.60 9.47
CA ARG A 93 3.44 14.79 9.67
C ARG A 93 3.02 15.64 10.88
N ALA A 94 1.71 15.72 11.13
CA ALA A 94 1.09 16.52 12.19
C ALA A 94 1.09 15.81 13.54
N ARG A 95 1.41 14.52 13.58
CA ARG A 95 1.88 13.91 14.82
C ARG A 95 3.07 14.75 15.27
N PRO A 96 3.03 15.39 16.45
CA PRO A 96 4.20 16.04 16.98
C PRO A 96 5.29 14.98 16.90
N TYR A 97 6.36 15.29 16.17
CA TYR A 97 7.62 14.64 16.43
C TYR A 97 7.86 14.93 17.91
N HIS A 98 7.41 14.04 18.79
CA HIS A 98 8.10 13.82 20.03
C HIS A 98 9.49 13.46 19.54
N SER A 99 10.37 14.48 19.51
CA SER A 99 11.79 14.26 19.53
C SER A 99 12.01 13.51 20.83
N HIS A 100 11.78 12.20 20.80
CA HIS A 100 12.64 11.32 21.54
C HIS A 100 14.00 11.67 20.96
N SER A 101 14.69 12.58 21.65
CA SER A 101 16.10 12.81 21.47
C SER A 101 16.73 11.43 21.29
N LEU A 102 17.68 11.29 20.38
CA LEU A 102 18.48 10.06 20.36
C LEU A 102 19.01 9.76 21.78
N SER A 103 19.19 10.78 22.64
CA SER A 103 19.46 10.58 24.06
C SER A 103 18.33 9.92 24.87
N THR A 104 17.04 10.13 24.57
CA THR A 104 15.90 9.45 25.23
C THR A 104 15.73 8.01 24.72
N LEU A 105 16.00 7.78 23.44
CA LEU A 105 15.98 6.46 22.82
C LEU A 105 17.20 5.62 23.27
N ILE A 106 18.35 6.27 23.50
CA ILE A 106 19.57 5.66 24.05
C ILE A 106 19.50 5.54 25.58
N SER A 107 18.86 6.46 26.32
CA SER A 107 18.72 6.36 27.78
C SER A 107 17.77 5.25 28.23
N ASN A 108 16.84 4.84 27.35
CA ASN A 108 15.98 3.68 27.58
C ASN A 108 16.63 2.36 27.10
N ILE A 109 17.77 2.44 26.40
CA ILE A 109 18.68 1.31 26.17
C ILE A 109 19.76 1.37 27.27
N LYS A 110 19.32 1.41 28.53
CA LYS A 110 20.21 1.00 29.62
C LYS A 110 20.31 -0.52 29.51
N TRP A 111 21.37 -0.98 28.86
CA TRP A 111 21.85 -2.35 28.97
C TRP A 111 22.03 -2.66 30.47
N SER A 112 21.05 -3.34 31.05
CA SER A 112 21.24 -4.03 32.32
C SER A 112 22.15 -5.23 32.03
N GLY A 113 23.45 -5.00 32.11
CA GLY A 113 24.42 -6.07 32.27
C GLY A 113 24.07 -6.90 33.51
N ASN A 114 24.24 -8.21 33.38
CA ASN A 114 23.95 -9.25 34.36
C ASN A 114 22.47 -9.46 34.68
N HIS A 115 21.83 -10.42 34.00
CA HIS A 115 21.20 -11.56 34.66
C HIS A 115 21.05 -12.71 33.65
N ARG A 116 21.63 -13.88 33.96
CA ARG A 116 21.18 -15.16 33.40
C ARG A 116 19.74 -15.35 33.87
N GLY A 117 18.78 -14.99 33.03
CA GLY A 117 17.36 -15.11 33.31
C GLY A 117 16.58 -14.80 32.05
N SER A 118 16.04 -15.85 31.45
CA SER A 118 15.19 -15.81 30.26
C SER A 118 14.04 -14.82 30.44
N SER A 119 14.22 -13.59 29.96
CA SER A 119 13.14 -12.60 29.90
C SER A 119 12.55 -12.62 28.50
N THR A 120 11.48 -13.40 28.36
CA THR A 120 10.49 -13.27 27.30
C THR A 120 9.98 -11.84 27.29
N VAL A 121 10.33 -11.09 26.25
CA VAL A 121 9.70 -9.79 25.95
C VAL A 121 8.23 -10.06 25.70
N HIS A 122 7.37 -9.71 26.66
CA HIS A 122 5.92 -9.83 26.53
C HIS A 122 5.46 -8.97 25.35
N LEU A 123 4.87 -9.64 24.36
CA LEU A 123 4.48 -9.12 23.06
C LEU A 123 3.02 -8.61 23.05
N CYS A 124 2.42 -8.36 24.22
CA CYS A 124 0.96 -8.30 24.35
C CYS A 124 0.33 -6.91 24.17
N ASP A 125 1.08 -5.80 24.11
CA ASP A 125 0.49 -4.45 24.20
C ASP A 125 0.75 -3.55 22.98
N MET A 126 0.64 -4.07 21.75
CA MET A 126 0.61 -3.21 20.55
C MET A 126 -0.65 -3.43 19.72
N PRO A 127 -1.81 -2.97 20.21
CA PRO A 127 -2.99 -2.92 19.37
C PRO A 127 -2.82 -1.70 18.45
N HIS A 128 -3.05 -1.92 17.16
CA HIS A 128 -3.22 -0.90 16.12
C HIS A 128 -1.94 -0.50 15.35
N PHE A 129 -1.81 -1.16 14.19
CA PHE A 129 -0.96 -0.82 13.04
C PHE A 129 0.49 -1.31 13.09
N VAL A 130 0.66 -2.64 13.05
CA VAL A 130 1.89 -3.23 12.50
C VAL A 130 1.97 -2.85 11.02
N THR A 131 2.72 -1.82 10.66
CA THR A 131 3.00 -1.58 9.24
C THR A 131 3.94 -2.68 8.72
N VAL A 132 3.88 -3.02 7.43
CA VAL A 132 4.82 -3.98 6.80
C VAL A 132 6.26 -3.55 7.08
N CYS A 133 6.56 -2.26 6.93
CA CYS A 133 7.87 -1.70 7.25
C CYS A 133 8.26 -1.89 8.72
N GLY A 134 7.35 -1.62 9.67
CA GLY A 134 7.60 -1.83 11.09
C GLY A 134 7.86 -3.30 11.46
N PHE A 135 7.10 -4.22 10.86
CA PHE A 135 7.31 -5.66 11.01
C PHE A 135 8.70 -6.07 10.52
N LEU A 136 9.06 -5.70 9.29
CA LEU A 136 10.35 -6.03 8.69
C LEU A 136 11.52 -5.37 9.43
N HIS A 137 11.35 -4.15 9.91
CA HIS A 137 12.35 -3.46 10.71
C HIS A 137 12.67 -4.20 12.01
N LYS A 138 11.64 -4.72 12.71
CA LYS A 138 11.82 -5.52 13.94
C LYS A 138 12.63 -6.80 13.68
N LEU A 139 12.51 -7.37 12.48
CA LEU A 139 13.25 -8.56 12.07
C LEU A 139 14.62 -8.25 11.43
N ARG A 140 14.96 -6.97 11.25
CA ARG A 140 16.14 -6.51 10.49
C ARG A 140 16.12 -7.00 9.03
N LEU A 141 14.93 -7.07 8.43
CA LEU A 141 14.68 -7.54 7.05
C LEU A 141 14.07 -6.44 6.16
N VAL A 142 14.43 -5.18 6.38
CA VAL A 142 13.86 -4.03 5.66
C VAL A 142 14.12 -4.10 4.14
N HIS A 143 15.20 -4.76 3.73
CA HIS A 143 15.52 -4.99 2.32
C HIS A 143 14.51 -5.89 1.59
N LEU A 144 13.65 -6.63 2.33
CA LEU A 144 12.57 -7.42 1.74
C LEU A 144 11.33 -6.58 1.41
N LEU A 145 11.28 -5.30 1.80
CA LEU A 145 10.11 -4.44 1.59
C LEU A 145 9.63 -4.40 0.11
N PRO A 146 10.51 -4.29 -0.91
CA PRO A 146 10.07 -4.37 -2.31
C PRO A 146 9.43 -5.71 -2.68
N LYS A 147 9.92 -6.83 -2.13
CA LYS A 147 9.35 -8.17 -2.36
C LYS A 147 7.95 -8.29 -1.76
N PHE A 148 7.73 -7.72 -0.58
CA PHE A 148 6.42 -7.67 0.07
C PHE A 148 5.41 -6.88 -0.78
N TYR A 149 5.79 -5.70 -1.28
CA TYR A 149 4.92 -4.92 -2.15
C TYR A 149 4.64 -5.60 -3.49
N ASN A 150 5.64 -6.22 -4.11
CA ASN A 150 5.46 -6.99 -5.34
C ASN A 150 4.53 -8.20 -5.16
N ALA A 151 4.46 -8.75 -3.95
CA ALA A 151 3.53 -9.82 -3.59
C ALA A 151 2.14 -9.32 -3.17
N GLY A 152 1.88 -8.01 -3.20
CA GLY A 152 0.60 -7.40 -2.81
C GLY A 152 0.40 -7.27 -1.29
N ILE A 153 1.46 -7.39 -0.49
CA ILE A 153 1.41 -7.23 0.96
C ILE A 153 1.70 -5.77 1.29
N GLU A 154 0.66 -4.94 1.29
CA GLU A 154 0.80 -3.49 1.34
C GLU A 154 0.68 -2.88 2.74
N ASP A 155 -0.07 -3.53 3.63
CA ASP A 155 -0.37 -3.00 4.96
C ASP A 155 -0.35 -4.08 6.05
N GLY A 156 -0.61 -3.63 7.28
CA GLY A 156 -0.61 -4.50 8.46
C GLY A 156 -1.71 -5.55 8.48
N THR A 157 -2.81 -5.33 7.76
CA THR A 157 -3.88 -6.31 7.64
C THR A 157 -3.37 -7.54 6.91
N CYS A 158 -2.59 -7.35 5.84
CA CYS A 158 -1.98 -8.46 5.11
C CYS A 158 -1.00 -9.28 6.00
N ILE A 159 -0.19 -8.61 6.82
CA ILE A 159 0.70 -9.29 7.78
C ILE A 159 -0.11 -10.08 8.82
N ARG A 160 -1.23 -9.51 9.31
CA ARG A 160 -2.11 -10.19 10.25
C ARG A 160 -2.73 -11.44 9.64
N VAL A 161 -3.26 -11.36 8.41
CA VAL A 161 -3.79 -12.52 7.69
C VAL A 161 -2.70 -13.59 7.48
N LEU A 162 -1.47 -13.19 7.16
CA LEU A 162 -0.34 -14.12 7.07
C LEU A 162 -0.01 -14.78 8.41
N SER A 163 -0.17 -14.07 9.54
CA SER A 163 0.04 -14.63 10.89
C SER A 163 -1.07 -15.56 11.36
N GLU A 164 -2.26 -15.49 10.73
CA GLU A 164 -3.39 -16.38 11.03
C GLU A 164 -3.23 -17.77 10.37
N LEU A 165 -2.33 -17.91 9.40
CA LEU A 165 -1.98 -19.21 8.83
C LEU A 165 -1.38 -20.11 9.91
N THR A 166 -2.07 -21.22 10.21
CA THR A 166 -1.72 -22.11 11.33
C THR A 166 -0.49 -22.96 11.06
N ASP A 167 -0.18 -23.23 9.80
CA ASP A 167 0.89 -24.13 9.39
C ASP A 167 2.15 -23.35 8.95
N PRO A 168 3.26 -23.41 9.71
CA PRO A 168 4.53 -22.82 9.33
C PRO A 168 5.04 -23.28 7.96
N ALA A 169 4.71 -24.51 7.53
CA ALA A 169 5.10 -25.04 6.23
C ALA A 169 4.39 -24.29 5.09
N GLN A 170 3.10 -23.98 5.24
CA GLN A 170 2.35 -23.19 4.26
C GLN A 170 2.88 -21.77 4.14
N ILE A 171 3.21 -21.13 5.26
CA ILE A 171 3.83 -19.79 5.26
C ILE A 171 5.18 -19.84 4.54
N SER A 172 6.02 -20.83 4.86
CA SER A 172 7.33 -21.00 4.23
C SER A 172 7.20 -21.23 2.72
N LEU A 173 6.24 -22.06 2.31
CA LEU A 173 5.96 -22.34 0.90
C LEU A 173 5.52 -21.07 0.16
N PHE A 174 4.61 -20.29 0.75
CA PHE A 174 4.17 -19.01 0.19
C PHE A 174 5.33 -18.02 0.03
N LEU A 175 6.15 -17.83 1.08
CA LEU A 175 7.29 -16.91 1.05
C LEU A 175 8.34 -17.32 0.01
N ASN A 176 8.63 -18.61 -0.09
CA ASN A 176 9.62 -19.12 -1.05
C ASN A 176 9.12 -19.05 -2.49
N GLN A 177 7.87 -19.48 -2.75
CA GLN A 177 7.32 -19.52 -4.10
C GLN A 177 6.96 -18.14 -4.64
N ARG A 178 6.39 -17.27 -3.80
CA ARG A 178 5.84 -15.99 -4.27
C ARG A 178 6.80 -14.82 -4.15
N MET A 179 7.74 -14.88 -3.21
CA MET A 179 8.62 -13.76 -2.88
C MET A 179 10.10 -14.07 -3.10
N HIS A 180 10.44 -15.32 -3.43
CA HIS A 180 11.82 -15.77 -3.64
C HIS A 180 12.76 -15.33 -2.50
N VAL A 181 12.31 -15.58 -1.27
CA VAL A 181 13.04 -15.24 -0.03
C VAL A 181 14.01 -16.38 0.30
N SER A 182 15.18 -16.06 0.85
CA SER A 182 16.15 -17.09 1.24
C SER A 182 15.67 -17.88 2.46
N THR A 183 16.19 -19.10 2.64
CA THR A 183 15.80 -19.98 3.76
C THR A 183 15.94 -19.31 5.13
N ASN A 184 17.03 -18.56 5.36
CA ASN A 184 17.29 -17.88 6.63
C ASN A 184 16.27 -16.76 6.89
N GLU A 185 15.97 -15.97 5.86
CA GLU A 185 14.97 -14.90 5.92
C GLU A 185 13.57 -15.48 6.13
N THR A 186 13.23 -16.57 5.45
CA THR A 186 11.96 -17.29 5.62
C THR A 186 11.79 -17.77 7.06
N GLN A 187 12.82 -18.38 7.66
CA GLN A 187 12.77 -18.81 9.06
C GLN A 187 12.55 -17.63 10.02
N ALA A 188 13.21 -16.50 9.79
CA ALA A 188 13.03 -15.29 10.59
C ALA A 188 11.61 -14.70 10.44
N LEU A 189 11.06 -14.66 9.22
CA LEU A 189 9.70 -14.20 8.94
C LEU A 189 8.66 -15.09 9.60
N VAL A 190 8.78 -16.42 9.45
CA VAL A 190 7.87 -17.40 10.07
C VAL A 190 7.91 -17.26 11.60
N SER A 191 9.10 -17.17 12.19
CA SER A 191 9.25 -16.95 13.63
C SER A 191 8.59 -15.62 14.07
N GLY A 192 8.78 -14.56 13.29
CA GLY A 192 8.15 -13.25 13.54
C GLY A 192 6.63 -13.29 13.49
N LEU A 193 6.05 -13.96 12.48
CA LEU A 193 4.61 -14.13 12.31
C LEU A 193 4.00 -14.97 13.43
N MET A 194 4.67 -16.06 13.83
CA MET A 194 4.19 -16.92 14.93
C MET A 194 4.20 -16.18 16.28
N LYS A 195 5.16 -15.30 16.51
CA LYS A 195 5.19 -14.45 17.72
C LYS A 195 4.06 -13.43 17.75
N MET A 196 3.58 -12.96 16.61
CA MET A 196 2.45 -12.00 16.54
C MET A 196 1.11 -12.62 16.88
N ARG A 197 1.02 -13.96 16.87
CA ARG A 197 -0.20 -14.70 17.19
C ARG A 197 -0.43 -14.84 18.71
N MET A 198 0.63 -14.71 19.50
CA MET A 198 0.61 -14.80 20.97
C MET A 198 0.25 -13.45 21.59
#